data_AF-A0A094DCG7-F1
#
_entry.id   AF-A0A094DCG7-F1
#
_cell.length_a   1.000
_cell.length_b   1.000
_cell.length_c   1.000
_cell.angle_alpha   90.00
_cell.angle_beta   90.00
_cell.angle_gamma   90.00
#
_symmetry.space_group_name_H-M   'P 1'
#
loop_
_entity.id
_entity.type
_entity.pdbx_description
1 polymer ?
#
loop_
_entity_poly.entity_id
_entity_poly.type
_entity_poly.pdbx_seq_one_letter_code
_entity_poly.pdbx_strand_id
1 'polypeptide(L)'
;MLWIWHARTRRSHCPPSIASSPGAPDEGYYGPRCYIVMDYVEGEGLDGCWARLDAEERADVASQVAAMIGEMGNFKLSVPGPTGGARRCWGTWFSDFGAASFQTIGDMEGWFNHKLDICNEYGQSVPNTPRFEFKEVVLTHQDIAPRNIILDASGRAWLIDWAYAGAYPPGFERAALAQQAKYHDPEFGDEVCGRITPYPVVEMQLFSIGYGLTTAALA
;
A
#
# COMPACT_ATOMS: atom_id res chain seq x y z
N MET A 1 25.13 -19.82 3.57
CA MET A 1 24.82 -19.70 2.14
C MET A 1 24.77 -18.20 1.86
N LEU A 2 25.81 -17.69 1.19
CA LEU A 2 26.08 -16.26 1.00
C LEU A 2 25.41 -15.78 -0.28
N TRP A 3 24.71 -14.65 -0.26
CA TRP A 3 24.58 -13.80 -1.44
C TRP A 3 24.90 -12.34 -1.02
N ILE A 4 26.22 -12.11 -0.94
CA ILE A 4 27.06 -10.87 -0.90
C ILE A 4 26.62 -9.69 0.02
N TRP A 5 27.11 -9.53 1.27
CA TRP A 5 28.40 -8.99 1.84
C TRP A 5 28.54 -7.45 1.84
N HIS A 6 28.75 -6.67 2.92
CA HIS A 6 29.39 -6.75 4.26
C HIS A 6 28.47 -6.06 5.31
N ALA A 7 28.42 -6.30 6.63
CA ALA A 7 29.32 -6.90 7.61
C ALA A 7 28.50 -7.47 8.79
N ARG A 8 29.05 -8.49 9.45
CA ARG A 8 28.62 -8.91 10.78
C ARG A 8 28.87 -7.77 11.78
N THR A 9 27.84 -7.43 12.55
CA THR A 9 27.94 -7.29 14.02
C THR A 9 26.55 -7.49 14.60
N ARG A 10 26.43 -8.41 15.55
CA ARG A 10 25.26 -8.51 16.45
C ARG A 10 25.03 -7.12 17.05
N ARG A 11 23.92 -6.48 16.74
CA ARG A 11 23.34 -5.43 17.56
C ARG A 11 21.90 -5.80 17.84
N SER A 12 21.69 -6.27 19.05
CA SER A 12 20.38 -6.29 19.68
C SER A 12 19.85 -4.84 19.76
N HIS A 13 18.62 -4.64 19.32
CA HIS A 13 17.78 -3.44 19.53
C HIS A 13 18.19 -2.17 18.75
N CYS A 14 18.15 -2.22 17.41
CA CYS A 14 17.92 -1.02 16.58
C CYS A 14 16.75 -1.29 15.62
N PRO A 15 15.91 -0.27 15.30
CA PRO A 15 14.94 -0.38 14.22
C PRO A 15 15.66 -0.62 12.89
N PRO A 16 15.04 -1.34 11.95
CA PRO A 16 15.66 -1.69 10.67
C PRO A 16 16.06 -0.44 9.89
N SER A 17 17.28 -0.44 9.39
CA SER A 17 17.89 0.62 8.59
C SER A 17 17.77 0.32 7.10
N ILE A 18 17.60 1.36 6.28
CA ILE A 18 17.50 1.28 4.82
C ILE A 18 18.57 2.19 4.21
N ALA A 19 19.35 1.64 3.27
CA ALA A 19 20.29 2.40 2.46
C ALA A 19 20.08 2.09 0.97
N SER A 20 20.02 3.14 0.15
CA SER A 20 20.09 3.01 -1.31
C SER A 20 21.53 3.23 -1.77
N SER A 21 22.00 2.39 -2.68
CA SER A 21 23.32 2.54 -3.30
C SER A 21 23.17 2.49 -4.82
N PRO A 22 23.62 3.53 -5.56
CA PRO A 22 23.68 3.44 -7.01
C PRO A 22 24.66 2.33 -7.40
N GLY A 23 24.18 1.35 -8.16
CA GLY A 23 25.07 0.36 -8.76
C GLY A 23 25.95 1.02 -9.82
N ALA A 24 27.15 0.48 -10.04
CA ALA A 24 27.92 0.82 -11.23
C ALA A 24 27.06 0.49 -12.47
N PRO A 25 27.03 1.35 -13.50
CA PRO A 25 26.28 1.07 -14.71
C PRO A 25 26.91 -0.16 -15.38
N ASP A 26 26.21 -1.29 -15.37
CA ASP A 26 26.35 -2.24 -16.45
C ASP A 26 25.56 -1.71 -17.65
N GLU A 27 26.06 -1.96 -18.86
CA GLU A 27 25.41 -1.66 -20.14
C GLU A 27 24.15 -2.53 -20.37
N GLY A 28 23.32 -2.69 -19.34
CA GLY A 28 22.08 -3.45 -19.38
C GLY A 28 20.96 -2.66 -20.07
N TYR A 29 20.15 -3.37 -20.86
CA TYR A 29 19.02 -2.87 -21.65
C TYR A 29 17.95 -2.10 -20.82
N TYR A 30 17.99 -2.18 -19.48
CA TYR A 30 17.00 -1.63 -18.54
C TYR A 30 17.48 -0.38 -17.78
N GLY A 31 18.64 0.18 -18.13
CA GLY A 31 19.21 1.34 -17.42
C GLY A 31 20.01 0.98 -16.16
N PRO A 32 20.42 1.98 -15.36
CA PRO A 32 21.32 1.77 -14.22
C PRO A 32 20.67 0.92 -13.12
N ARG A 33 21.42 -0.04 -12.57
CA ARG A 33 20.98 -0.88 -11.45
C ARG A 33 20.90 -0.07 -10.15
N CYS A 34 19.79 -0.24 -9.44
CA CYS A 34 19.61 0.26 -8.08
C CYS A 34 19.63 -0.91 -7.10
N TYR A 35 20.40 -0.77 -6.02
CA TYR A 35 20.39 -1.73 -4.91
C TYR A 35 19.75 -1.08 -3.69
N ILE A 36 18.77 -1.78 -3.11
CA ILE A 36 18.20 -1.46 -1.80
C ILE A 36 18.78 -2.46 -0.82
N VAL A 37 19.51 -1.96 0.18
CA VAL A 37 20.04 -2.77 1.27
C VAL A 37 19.27 -2.39 2.53
N MET A 38 18.70 -3.40 3.18
CA MET A 38 17.94 -3.24 4.41
C MET A 38 18.29 -4.34 5.40
N ASP A 39 18.00 -4.10 6.67
CA ASP A 39 18.14 -5.12 7.70
C ASP A 39 17.21 -6.30 7.42
N TYR A 40 17.74 -7.51 7.63
CA TYR A 40 16.98 -8.74 7.49
C TYR A 40 16.07 -8.95 8.71
N VAL A 41 14.78 -9.12 8.46
CA VAL A 41 13.81 -9.51 9.48
C VAL A 41 13.78 -11.04 9.55
N GLU A 42 14.17 -11.60 10.70
CA GLU A 42 14.12 -13.04 10.94
C GLU A 42 12.69 -13.46 11.30
N GLY A 43 12.06 -14.26 10.45
CA GLY A 43 10.69 -14.73 10.64
C GLY A 43 10.19 -15.51 9.44
N GLU A 44 8.89 -15.79 9.43
CA GLU A 44 8.18 -16.45 8.32
C GLU A 44 7.19 -15.47 7.67
N GLY A 45 7.06 -15.52 6.35
CA GLY A 45 6.04 -14.75 5.64
C GLY A 45 4.64 -15.15 6.12
N LEU A 46 3.78 -14.16 6.35
CA LEU A 46 2.44 -14.40 6.87
C LEU A 46 1.58 -15.19 5.87
N ASP A 47 1.82 -15.01 4.57
CA ASP A 47 1.21 -15.82 3.51
C ASP A 47 1.50 -17.34 3.64
N GLY A 48 2.68 -17.70 4.14
CA GLY A 48 3.08 -19.09 4.38
C GLY A 48 2.55 -19.68 5.69
N CYS A 49 2.36 -18.84 6.73
CA CYS A 49 2.00 -19.33 8.07
C CYS A 49 0.56 -19.05 8.50
N TRP A 50 -0.18 -18.14 7.83
CA TRP A 50 -1.53 -17.70 8.23
C TRP A 50 -2.50 -18.86 8.49
N ALA A 51 -2.52 -19.85 7.59
CA ALA A 51 -3.40 -21.01 7.71
C ALA A 51 -3.11 -21.89 8.94
N ARG A 52 -1.89 -21.82 9.49
CA ARG A 52 -1.46 -22.57 10.68
C ARG A 52 -1.71 -21.82 11.98
N LEU A 53 -1.89 -20.51 11.92
CA LEU A 53 -2.22 -19.69 13.10
C LEU A 53 -3.62 -20.03 13.60
N ASP A 54 -3.77 -20.08 14.92
CA ASP A 54 -5.08 -20.20 15.54
C ASP A 54 -5.84 -18.85 15.55
N ALA A 55 -7.07 -18.85 16.08
CA ALA A 55 -7.90 -17.65 16.08
C ALA A 55 -7.34 -16.52 16.96
N GLU A 56 -6.66 -16.84 18.06
CA GLU A 56 -6.06 -15.85 18.96
C GLU A 56 -4.83 -15.22 18.30
N GLU A 57 -3.97 -16.03 17.69
CA GLU A 57 -2.80 -15.57 16.95
C GLU A 57 -3.20 -14.69 15.76
N ARG A 58 -4.20 -15.10 14.96
CA ARG A 58 -4.73 -14.28 13.85
C ARG A 58 -5.29 -12.95 14.34
N ALA A 59 -6.02 -12.96 15.45
CA ALA A 59 -6.58 -11.77 16.06
C ALA A 59 -5.49 -10.81 16.58
N ASP A 60 -4.40 -11.34 17.13
CA ASP A 60 -3.25 -10.57 17.57
C ASP A 60 -2.52 -9.93 16.38
N VAL A 61 -2.19 -10.71 15.34
CA VAL A 61 -1.56 -10.19 14.11
C VAL A 61 -2.43 -9.10 13.49
N ALA A 62 -3.74 -9.33 13.37
CA ALA A 62 -4.66 -8.34 12.82
C ALA A 62 -4.71 -7.05 13.66
N SER A 63 -4.57 -7.16 14.98
CA SER A 63 -4.52 -6.01 15.89
C SER A 63 -3.21 -5.22 15.73
N GLN A 64 -2.08 -5.91 15.54
CA GLN A 64 -0.80 -5.26 15.25
C GLN A 64 -0.85 -4.50 13.91
N VAL A 65 -1.40 -5.11 12.85
CA VAL A 65 -1.56 -4.45 11.54
C VAL A 65 -2.50 -3.26 11.65
N ALA A 66 -3.62 -3.39 12.36
CA ALA A 66 -4.54 -2.27 12.59
C ALA A 66 -3.87 -1.11 13.35
N ALA A 67 -3.02 -1.41 14.33
CA ALA A 67 -2.23 -0.41 15.03
C ALA A 67 -1.23 0.30 14.09
N MET A 68 -0.52 -0.44 13.24
CA MET A 68 0.37 0.15 12.23
C MET A 68 -0.37 1.08 11.26
N ILE A 69 -1.55 0.69 10.78
CA ILE A 69 -2.41 1.54 9.94
C ILE A 69 -2.79 2.83 10.66
N GLY A 70 -3.16 2.72 11.94
CA GLY A 70 -3.45 3.87 12.79
C GLY A 70 -2.24 4.80 12.97
N GLU A 71 -1.06 4.25 13.20
CA GLU A 71 0.19 5.00 13.32
C GLU A 71 0.54 5.74 12.01
N MET A 72 0.49 5.04 10.86
CA MET A 72 0.71 5.66 9.55
C MET A 72 -0.27 6.81 9.29
N GLY A 73 -1.55 6.61 9.64
CA GLY A 73 -2.59 7.63 9.50
C GLY A 73 -2.35 8.91 10.30
N ASN A 74 -1.50 8.88 11.33
CA ASN A 74 -1.13 10.08 12.09
C ASN A 74 -0.07 10.94 11.38
N PHE A 75 0.63 10.41 10.37
CA PHE A 75 1.62 11.15 9.61
C PHE A 75 0.98 11.90 8.45
N LYS A 76 0.59 13.15 8.71
CA LYS A 76 0.09 14.06 7.68
C LYS A 76 1.22 14.52 6.77
N LEU A 77 0.99 14.44 5.47
CA LEU A 77 1.94 14.86 4.45
C LEU A 77 1.36 16.03 3.65
N SER A 78 2.23 16.81 2.99
CA SER A 78 1.83 18.02 2.27
C SER A 78 1.68 17.81 0.76
N VAL A 79 2.38 16.83 0.18
CA VAL A 79 2.38 16.55 -1.25
C VAL A 79 1.78 15.17 -1.48
N PRO A 80 0.68 15.05 -2.25
CA PRO A 80 0.03 13.78 -2.52
C PRO A 80 0.82 12.88 -3.46
N GLY A 81 0.60 11.57 -3.34
CA GLY A 81 1.26 10.55 -4.15
C GLY A 81 2.50 9.95 -3.47
N PRO A 82 3.30 9.18 -4.21
CA PRO A 82 4.41 8.44 -3.62
C PRO A 82 5.53 9.33 -3.09
N THR A 83 6.16 8.88 -2.01
CA THR A 83 7.26 9.58 -1.36
C THR A 83 8.62 9.09 -1.92
N GLY A 84 9.70 9.87 -1.70
CA GLY A 84 11.05 9.43 -2.10
C GLY A 84 11.42 9.67 -3.57
N GLY A 85 10.70 10.53 -4.30
CA GLY A 85 11.09 10.98 -5.64
C GLY A 85 10.57 10.13 -6.81
N ALA A 86 9.65 9.20 -6.54
CA ALA A 86 8.91 8.49 -7.57
C ALA A 86 8.08 9.48 -8.43
N ARG A 87 8.09 9.27 -9.74
CA ARG A 87 7.45 10.18 -10.71
C ARG A 87 6.02 9.82 -11.05
N ARG A 88 5.55 8.65 -10.62
CA ARG A 88 4.21 8.13 -10.93
C ARG A 88 3.60 7.45 -9.72
N CYS A 89 2.29 7.61 -9.58
CA CYS A 89 1.48 6.88 -8.63
C CYS A 89 1.13 5.52 -9.22
N TRP A 90 1.38 4.47 -8.45
CA TRP A 90 1.12 3.07 -8.79
C TRP A 90 0.33 2.41 -7.66
N GLY A 91 -0.32 1.30 -7.96
CA GLY A 91 -1.08 0.50 -6.99
C GLY A 91 -2.55 0.36 -7.36
N THR A 92 -3.32 -0.23 -6.45
CA THR A 92 -4.72 -0.68 -6.62
C THR A 92 -5.66 0.38 -7.19
N TRP A 93 -5.42 1.66 -6.88
CA TRP A 93 -6.30 2.78 -7.27
C TRP A 93 -5.78 3.57 -8.48
N PHE A 94 -4.85 3.00 -9.22
CA PHE A 94 -4.28 3.57 -10.44
C PHE A 94 -4.38 2.57 -11.59
N SER A 95 -4.34 3.08 -12.82
CA SER A 95 -4.32 2.21 -14.00
C SER A 95 -2.99 1.46 -14.13
N ASP A 96 -2.92 0.49 -15.05
CA ASP A 96 -1.67 -0.19 -15.43
C ASP A 96 -0.61 0.77 -16.06
N PHE A 97 -0.99 2.03 -16.35
CA PHE A 97 -0.07 3.08 -16.77
C PHE A 97 0.35 4.02 -15.61
N GLY A 98 -0.19 3.76 -14.41
CA GLY A 98 -0.11 4.62 -13.25
C GLY A 98 -0.89 5.93 -13.42
N ALA A 99 -0.59 6.89 -12.54
CA ALA A 99 -0.91 8.30 -12.73
C ALA A 99 0.37 9.14 -12.63
N ALA A 100 0.39 10.31 -13.26
CA ALA A 100 1.48 11.27 -13.03
C ALA A 100 1.52 11.69 -11.55
N SER A 101 2.69 12.13 -11.07
CA SER A 101 2.81 12.74 -9.74
C SER A 101 1.93 13.98 -9.62
N PHE A 102 1.19 14.08 -8.53
CA PHE A 102 0.33 15.22 -8.20
C PHE A 102 1.14 16.32 -7.48
N GLN A 103 0.91 17.59 -7.78
CA GLN A 103 1.58 18.70 -7.08
C GLN A 103 0.77 19.16 -5.87
N THR A 104 -0.56 19.06 -5.96
CA THR A 104 -1.50 19.49 -4.92
C THR A 104 -2.57 18.43 -4.68
N ILE A 105 -3.22 18.49 -3.50
CA ILE A 105 -4.37 17.64 -3.17
C ILE A 105 -5.50 17.84 -4.20
N GLY A 106 -5.67 19.08 -4.71
CA GLY A 106 -6.63 19.39 -5.77
C GLY A 106 -6.32 18.69 -7.09
N ASP A 107 -5.05 18.50 -7.45
CA ASP A 107 -4.68 17.76 -8.68
C ASP A 107 -5.07 16.28 -8.56
N MET A 108 -4.83 15.69 -7.39
CA MET A 108 -5.23 14.31 -7.11
C MET A 108 -6.77 14.19 -7.12
N GLU A 109 -7.47 15.10 -6.43
CA GLU A 109 -8.93 15.15 -6.42
C GLU A 109 -9.50 15.25 -7.84
N GLY A 110 -8.97 16.16 -8.66
CA GLY A 110 -9.38 16.34 -10.04
C GLY A 110 -9.19 15.07 -10.88
N TRP A 111 -8.08 14.35 -10.69
CA TRP A 111 -7.82 13.09 -11.40
C TRP A 111 -8.80 11.98 -11.01
N PHE A 112 -9.06 11.79 -9.71
CA PHE A 112 -10.02 10.80 -9.23
C PHE A 112 -11.45 11.13 -9.68
N ASN A 113 -11.82 12.41 -9.64
CA ASN A 113 -13.11 12.88 -10.10
C ASN A 113 -13.28 12.76 -11.63
N HIS A 114 -12.21 12.96 -12.42
CA HIS A 114 -12.23 12.68 -13.87
C HIS A 114 -12.53 11.21 -14.15
N LYS A 115 -11.92 10.29 -13.39
CA LYS A 115 -12.23 8.85 -13.51
C LYS A 115 -13.67 8.52 -13.11
N LEU A 116 -14.21 9.20 -12.10
CA LEU A 116 -15.62 9.08 -11.75
C LEU A 116 -16.55 9.61 -12.84
N ASP A 117 -16.21 10.73 -13.47
CA ASP A 117 -16.99 11.33 -14.56
C ASP A 117 -17.08 10.39 -15.76
N ILE A 118 -15.97 9.77 -16.16
CA ILE A 118 -15.96 8.71 -17.18
C ILE A 118 -16.87 7.55 -16.77
N CYS A 119 -16.75 7.05 -15.55
CA CYS A 119 -17.57 5.92 -15.10
C CYS A 119 -19.06 6.27 -15.07
N ASN A 120 -19.41 7.51 -14.70
CA ASN A 120 -20.79 8.00 -14.77
C ASN A 120 -21.30 8.05 -16.21
N GLU A 121 -20.50 8.57 -17.14
CA GLU A 121 -20.86 8.66 -18.58
C GLU A 121 -21.20 7.29 -19.18
N TYR A 122 -20.42 6.26 -18.82
CA TYR A 122 -20.63 4.88 -19.30
C TYR A 122 -21.58 4.04 -18.42
N GLY A 123 -22.18 4.63 -17.38
CA GLY A 123 -23.07 3.92 -16.46
C GLY A 123 -22.40 2.77 -15.69
N GLN A 124 -21.10 2.92 -15.38
CA GLN A 124 -20.24 1.94 -14.71
C GLN A 124 -19.97 2.26 -13.23
N SER A 125 -20.41 3.42 -12.75
CA SER A 125 -20.33 3.80 -11.34
C SER A 125 -21.51 3.28 -10.53
N VAL A 126 -21.36 3.21 -9.20
CA VAL A 126 -22.51 2.99 -8.32
C VAL A 126 -23.44 4.22 -8.39
N PRO A 127 -24.76 4.05 -8.56
CA PRO A 127 -25.69 5.18 -8.64
C PRO A 127 -25.58 6.12 -7.44
N ASN A 128 -25.59 7.43 -7.70
CA ASN A 128 -25.47 8.50 -6.69
C ASN A 128 -24.13 8.52 -5.93
N THR A 129 -23.06 7.98 -6.52
CA THR A 129 -21.71 8.13 -5.95
C THR A 129 -21.35 9.61 -5.88
N PRO A 130 -21.03 10.16 -4.69
CA PRO A 130 -20.64 11.55 -4.55
C PRO A 130 -19.25 11.78 -5.14
N ARG A 131 -18.96 13.02 -5.53
CA ARG A 131 -17.60 13.41 -5.94
C ARG A 131 -16.63 13.28 -4.79
N PHE A 132 -15.37 13.01 -5.12
CA PHE A 132 -14.28 13.05 -4.16
C PHE A 132 -14.06 14.49 -3.68
N GLU A 133 -13.87 14.65 -2.38
CA GLU A 133 -13.51 15.90 -1.71
C GLU A 133 -12.37 15.62 -0.71
N PHE A 134 -11.14 15.87 -1.13
CA PHE A 134 -9.94 15.55 -0.36
C PHE A 134 -9.50 16.75 0.48
N LYS A 135 -9.43 16.56 1.80
CA LYS A 135 -9.02 17.61 2.76
C LYS A 135 -7.56 17.50 3.18
N GLU A 136 -7.06 16.28 3.26
CA GLU A 136 -5.73 15.96 3.73
C GLU A 136 -5.25 14.64 3.11
N VAL A 137 -3.95 14.41 3.19
CA VAL A 137 -3.31 13.15 2.83
C VAL A 137 -2.43 12.69 3.97
N VAL A 138 -2.45 11.38 4.21
CA VAL A 138 -1.71 10.71 5.26
C VAL A 138 -0.81 9.65 4.65
N LEU A 139 0.20 9.21 5.40
CA LEU A 139 0.99 8.05 4.98
C LEU A 139 0.08 6.82 4.89
N THR A 140 0.12 6.15 3.75
CA THR A 140 -0.46 4.82 3.56
C THR A 140 0.55 3.92 2.84
N HIS A 141 0.43 2.61 3.07
CA HIS A 141 1.19 1.55 2.45
C HIS A 141 0.61 1.13 1.09
N GLN A 142 -0.72 1.10 0.95
CA GLN A 142 -1.48 0.72 -0.26
C GLN A 142 -1.36 -0.74 -0.71
N ASP A 143 -0.44 -1.53 -0.14
CA ASP A 143 -0.30 -2.96 -0.41
C ASP A 143 -0.16 -3.82 0.86
N ILE A 144 -1.05 -3.64 1.83
CA ILE A 144 -1.08 -4.51 3.01
C ILE A 144 -1.73 -5.84 2.62
N ALA A 145 -0.94 -6.90 2.64
CA ALA A 145 -1.38 -8.27 2.40
C ALA A 145 -0.43 -9.25 3.13
N PRO A 146 -0.83 -10.50 3.39
CA PRO A 146 0.02 -11.48 4.08
C PRO A 146 1.41 -11.67 3.44
N ARG A 147 1.51 -11.57 2.11
CA ARG A 147 2.80 -11.63 1.38
C ARG A 147 3.80 -10.53 1.75
N ASN A 148 3.31 -9.42 2.32
CA ASN A 148 4.09 -8.25 2.69
C ASN A 148 4.25 -8.12 4.22
N ILE A 149 3.96 -9.19 4.98
CA ILE A 149 4.11 -9.24 6.43
C ILE A 149 5.00 -10.41 6.81
N ILE A 150 6.00 -10.16 7.64
CA ILE A 150 6.83 -11.18 8.27
C ILE A 150 6.42 -11.32 9.73
N LEU A 151 6.14 -12.54 10.17
CA LEU A 151 5.88 -12.87 11.58
C LEU A 151 7.15 -13.45 12.19
N ASP A 152 7.71 -12.76 13.18
CA ASP A 152 8.90 -13.26 13.88
C ASP A 152 8.55 -14.33 14.93
N ALA A 153 9.58 -15.00 15.47
CA ALA A 153 9.41 -16.06 16.45
C ALA A 153 8.76 -15.62 17.78
N SER A 154 8.63 -14.30 18.01
CA SER A 154 7.92 -13.74 19.18
C SER A 154 6.47 -13.39 18.88
N GLY A 155 5.98 -13.64 17.66
CA GLY A 155 4.64 -13.28 17.22
C GLY A 155 4.51 -11.82 16.80
N ARG A 156 5.61 -11.07 16.63
CA ARG A 156 5.54 -9.69 16.15
C ARG A 156 5.48 -9.64 14.62
N ALA A 157 4.54 -8.87 14.12
CA ALA A 157 4.37 -8.60 12.70
C ALA A 157 5.31 -7.46 12.24
N TRP A 158 5.89 -7.63 11.06
CA TRP A 158 6.77 -6.68 10.40
C TRP A 158 6.25 -6.40 9.00
N LEU A 159 5.86 -5.16 8.73
CA LEU A 159 5.36 -4.72 7.42
C LEU A 159 6.53 -4.36 6.48
N ILE A 160 6.53 -4.95 5.30
CA ILE A 160 7.55 -4.77 4.26
C ILE A 160 6.91 -4.39 2.91
N ASP A 161 7.75 -4.15 1.90
CA ASP A 161 7.33 -3.82 0.52
C ASP A 161 6.52 -2.52 0.39
N TRP A 162 7.20 -1.41 0.63
CA TRP A 162 6.64 -0.06 0.62
C TRP A 162 6.56 0.55 -0.79
N ALA A 163 6.62 -0.25 -1.86
CA ALA A 163 6.74 0.25 -3.23
C ALA A 163 5.58 1.15 -3.68
N TYR A 164 4.38 0.93 -3.13
CA TYR A 164 3.18 1.74 -3.41
C TYR A 164 2.84 2.74 -2.31
N ALA A 165 3.67 2.82 -1.27
CA ALA A 165 3.44 3.70 -0.15
C ALA A 165 3.52 5.18 -0.58
N GLY A 166 2.73 6.02 0.08
CA GLY A 166 2.68 7.43 -0.25
C GLY A 166 1.68 8.21 0.58
N ALA A 167 1.47 9.46 0.17
CA ALA A 167 0.52 10.38 0.76
C ALA A 167 -0.82 10.27 0.03
N TYR A 168 -1.80 9.62 0.65
CA TYR A 168 -3.14 9.43 0.09
C TYR A 168 -4.25 9.77 1.09
N PRO A 169 -5.49 10.05 0.64
CA PRO A 169 -6.57 10.44 1.53
C PRO A 169 -6.90 9.36 2.58
N PRO A 170 -7.35 9.75 3.79
CA PRO A 170 -7.84 8.79 4.78
C PRO A 170 -8.90 7.84 4.18
N GLY A 171 -8.78 6.55 4.54
CA GLY A 171 -9.63 5.48 4.01
C GLY A 171 -9.07 4.75 2.79
N PHE A 172 -8.10 5.32 2.07
CA PHE A 172 -7.47 4.64 0.93
C PHE A 172 -6.75 3.35 1.33
N GLU A 173 -6.12 3.31 2.51
CA GLU A 173 -5.47 2.09 3.02
C GLU A 173 -6.49 0.97 3.23
N ARG A 174 -7.56 1.25 3.98
CA ARG A 174 -8.62 0.28 4.24
C ARG A 174 -9.24 -0.22 2.94
N ALA A 175 -9.57 0.70 2.03
CA ALA A 175 -10.15 0.33 0.76
C ALA A 175 -9.19 -0.57 -0.03
N ALA A 176 -7.90 -0.22 -0.11
CA ALA A 176 -6.90 -0.99 -0.83
C ALA A 176 -6.77 -2.40 -0.24
N LEU A 177 -6.69 -2.51 1.09
CA LEU A 177 -6.66 -3.78 1.80
C LEU A 177 -7.90 -4.63 1.49
N ALA A 178 -9.10 -4.06 1.63
CA ALA A 178 -10.36 -4.78 1.37
C ALA A 178 -10.45 -5.28 -0.09
N GLN A 179 -10.07 -4.43 -1.05
CA GLN A 179 -10.11 -4.77 -2.47
C GLN A 179 -9.13 -5.90 -2.82
N GLN A 180 -7.93 -5.87 -2.26
CA GLN A 180 -6.88 -6.87 -2.54
C GLN A 180 -7.16 -8.20 -1.83
N ALA A 181 -7.59 -8.13 -0.56
CA ALA A 181 -7.87 -9.32 0.24
C ALA A 181 -9.07 -10.11 -0.30
N LYS A 182 -10.04 -9.45 -0.94
CA LYS A 182 -11.29 -10.06 -1.44
C LYS A 182 -11.09 -11.36 -2.23
N TYR A 183 -10.02 -11.47 -3.02
CA TYR A 183 -9.78 -12.62 -3.90
C TYR A 183 -8.64 -13.53 -3.45
N HIS A 184 -7.74 -13.03 -2.61
CA HIS A 184 -6.51 -13.74 -2.22
C HIS A 184 -6.53 -14.17 -0.75
N ASP A 185 -6.88 -13.26 0.15
CA ASP A 185 -6.71 -13.42 1.59
C ASP A 185 -7.95 -12.93 2.38
N PRO A 186 -9.17 -13.43 2.09
CA PRO A 186 -10.40 -12.85 2.63
C PRO A 186 -10.46 -12.91 4.16
N GLU A 187 -10.02 -14.01 4.78
CA GLU A 187 -10.00 -14.14 6.25
C GLU A 187 -9.09 -13.07 6.91
N PHE A 188 -7.91 -12.84 6.35
CA PHE A 188 -7.01 -11.78 6.83
C PHE A 188 -7.62 -10.39 6.63
N GLY A 189 -8.18 -10.15 5.44
CA GLY A 189 -8.85 -8.90 5.12
C GLY A 189 -9.99 -8.59 6.08
N ASP A 190 -10.84 -9.57 6.38
CA ASP A 190 -11.97 -9.44 7.30
C ASP A 190 -11.50 -9.16 8.74
N GLU A 191 -10.47 -9.87 9.23
CA GLU A 191 -9.91 -9.64 10.57
C GLU A 191 -9.36 -8.22 10.72
N VAL A 192 -8.53 -7.75 9.78
CA VAL A 192 -7.94 -6.41 9.86
C VAL A 192 -8.99 -5.32 9.61
N CYS A 193 -9.84 -5.46 8.59
CA CYS A 193 -10.92 -4.51 8.32
C CYS A 193 -11.94 -4.44 9.47
N GLY A 194 -12.13 -5.51 10.24
CA GLY A 194 -12.95 -5.47 11.45
C GLY A 194 -12.43 -4.55 12.55
N ARG A 195 -11.13 -4.19 12.51
CA ARG A 195 -10.41 -3.45 13.57
C ARG A 195 -10.05 -2.01 13.23
N ILE A 196 -10.19 -1.59 11.98
CA ILE A 196 -9.87 -0.22 11.53
C ILE A 196 -11.13 0.57 11.18
N THR A 197 -11.06 1.90 11.21
CA THR A 197 -12.20 2.78 10.91
C THR A 197 -12.76 2.54 9.50
N PRO A 198 -14.07 2.32 9.33
CA PRO A 198 -14.69 2.18 8.01
C PRO A 198 -14.82 3.53 7.30
N TYR A 199 -14.66 3.52 5.97
CA TYR A 199 -14.83 4.70 5.12
C TYR A 199 -15.81 4.40 3.99
N PRO A 200 -17.09 4.14 4.29
CA PRO A 200 -18.03 3.59 3.32
C PRO A 200 -18.22 4.48 2.09
N VAL A 201 -18.13 5.80 2.25
CA VAL A 201 -18.20 6.74 1.11
C VAL A 201 -16.96 6.63 0.24
N VAL A 202 -15.76 6.65 0.81
CA VAL A 202 -14.49 6.53 0.06
C VAL A 202 -14.39 5.17 -0.62
N GLU A 203 -14.76 4.10 0.07
CA GLU A 203 -14.80 2.73 -0.47
C GLU A 203 -15.76 2.64 -1.67
N MET A 204 -16.97 3.21 -1.55
CA MET A 204 -17.93 3.28 -2.66
C MET A 204 -17.41 4.10 -3.84
N GLN A 205 -16.76 5.23 -3.58
CA GLN A 205 -16.17 6.08 -4.62
C GLN A 205 -15.04 5.35 -5.36
N LEU A 206 -14.13 4.71 -4.64
CA LEU A 206 -13.01 3.94 -5.22
C LEU A 206 -13.49 2.72 -6.00
N PHE A 207 -14.53 2.03 -5.52
CA PHE A 207 -15.16 0.96 -6.29
C PHE A 207 -15.80 1.50 -7.59
N SER A 208 -16.42 2.67 -7.54
CA SER A 208 -17.14 3.28 -8.66
C SER A 208 -16.26 3.77 -9.81
N ILE A 209 -14.94 3.91 -9.59
CA ILE A 209 -13.99 4.29 -10.64
C ILE A 209 -13.30 3.09 -11.30
N GLY A 210 -13.57 1.85 -10.86
CA GLY A 210 -12.82 0.66 -11.32
C GLY A 210 -12.81 0.48 -12.84
N TYR A 211 -13.91 0.80 -13.52
CA TYR A 211 -13.98 0.78 -14.98
C TYR A 211 -13.01 1.80 -15.62
N GLY A 212 -12.95 3.01 -15.08
CA GLY A 212 -12.07 4.09 -15.53
C GLY A 212 -10.59 3.84 -15.23
N LEU A 213 -10.27 2.94 -14.29
CA LEU A 213 -8.91 2.51 -14.00
C LEU A 213 -8.44 1.37 -14.91
N THR A 214 -9.34 0.48 -15.32
CA THR A 214 -9.00 -0.76 -16.03
C THR A 214 -9.31 -0.70 -17.52
N THR A 215 -10.56 -0.38 -17.88
CA THR A 215 -11.06 -0.49 -19.27
C THR A 215 -10.97 0.85 -20.00
N ALA A 216 -11.35 1.94 -19.33
CA ALA A 216 -11.27 3.31 -19.86
C ALA A 216 -10.05 4.06 -19.28
N ALA A 217 -8.94 3.34 -19.07
CA ALA A 217 -7.72 3.88 -18.44
C ALA A 217 -7.15 5.12 -19.13
N LEU A 218 -7.24 5.19 -20.47
CA LEU A 218 -6.69 6.27 -21.30
C LEU A 218 -7.73 7.33 -21.70
N ALA A 219 -8.98 7.20 -21.25
CA ALA A 219 -10.00 8.23 -21.38
C ALA A 219 -9.81 9.31 -20.30
#